data_AF-A0A812RCP8-F1
#
_entry.id   AF-A0A812RCP8-F1
#
_cell.length_a   1.000
_cell.length_b   1.000
_cell.length_c   1.000
_cell.angle_alpha   90.00
_cell.angle_beta   90.00
_cell.angle_gamma   90.00
#
_symmetry.space_group_name_H-M   'P 1'
#
loop_
_entity.id
_entity.type
_entity.pdbx_description
1 polymer ?
#
loop_
_entity_poly.entity_id
_entity_poly.type
_entity_poly.pdbx_seq_one_letter_code
_entity_poly.pdbx_strand_id
1 'polypeptide(L)' 'FRYEEIALLDDVAKFLRPAVLEVQSAEEIERLKAANTTAVGFFQSQDEKEYRTFKSVANLMRGELVFAAQFGER' A
#
# COMPACT_ATOMS: atom_id res chain seq x y z
N PHE A 1 -27.23 -9.59 10.66
CA PHE A 1 -26.42 -10.81 10.58
C PHE A 1 -25.66 -10.96 9.25
N ARG A 2 -26.24 -11.38 8.12
CA ARG A 2 -25.46 -11.63 6.87
C ARG A 2 -24.73 -10.39 6.31
N TYR A 3 -25.31 -9.21 6.46
CA TYR A 3 -24.70 -7.93 6.05
C TYR A 3 -23.50 -7.53 6.93
N GLU A 4 -23.51 -7.90 8.20
CA GLU A 4 -22.43 -7.58 9.15
C GLU A 4 -21.23 -8.51 8.97
N GLU A 5 -21.48 -9.77 8.62
CA GLU A 5 -20.43 -10.74 8.31
C GLU A 5 -19.65 -10.34 7.04
N ILE A 6 -20.34 -9.90 5.99
CA ILE A 6 -19.69 -9.42 4.76
C ILE A 6 -18.85 -8.18 5.03
N ALA A 7 -19.39 -7.21 5.79
CA ALA A 7 -18.64 -6.00 6.14
C ALA A 7 -17.37 -6.32 6.95
N LEU A 8 -17.47 -7.25 7.90
CA LEU A 8 -16.32 -7.71 8.67
C LEU A 8 -15.26 -8.39 7.78
N LEU A 9 -15.69 -9.21 6.83
CA LEU A 9 -14.80 -9.87 5.88
C LEU A 9 -14.05 -8.87 5.01
N ASP A 10 -14.73 -7.81 4.54
CA ASP A 10 -14.11 -6.74 3.76
C ASP A 10 -13.07 -5.97 4.59
N ASP A 11 -13.34 -5.73 5.87
CA ASP A 11 -12.40 -5.07 6.78
C ASP A 11 -11.17 -5.93 7.06
N VAL A 12 -11.34 -7.23 7.32
CA VAL A 12 -10.23 -8.16 7.53
C VAL A 12 -9.40 -8.33 6.26
N ALA A 13 -10.04 -8.35 5.08
CA ALA A 13 -9.35 -8.49 3.80
C ALA A 13 -8.31 -7.38 3.57
N LYS A 14 -8.52 -6.18 4.12
CA LYS A 14 -7.55 -5.06 4.06
C LYS A 14 -6.23 -5.39 4.79
N PHE A 15 -6.25 -6.28 5.77
CA PHE A 15 -5.07 -6.70 6.54
C PHE A 15 -4.36 -7.92 5.94
N LEU A 16 -5.05 -8.69 5.08
CA LEU A 16 -4.48 -9.86 4.41
C LEU A 16 -3.55 -9.50 3.23
N ARG A 17 -3.62 -8.26 2.73
CA ARG A 17 -2.76 -7.77 1.65
C ARG A 17 -1.48 -7.13 2.20
N PRO A 18 -0.41 -6.99 1.39
CA PRO A 18 0.73 -6.16 1.77
C PRO A 18 0.30 -4.73 2.09
N ALA A 19 0.88 -4.12 3.13
CA ALA A 19 0.60 -2.73 3.49
C ALA A 19 1.11 -1.74 2.43
N VAL A 20 2.19 -2.13 1.73
CA VAL A 20 2.79 -1.37 0.65
C VAL A 20 2.81 -2.28 -0.58
N LEU A 21 2.27 -1.80 -1.68
CA LEU A 21 2.32 -2.47 -2.98
C LEU A 21 3.67 -2.17 -3.64
N GLU A 22 4.39 -3.21 -4.03
CA GLU A 22 5.58 -3.02 -4.87
C GLU A 22 5.15 -2.79 -6.32
N VAL A 23 5.66 -1.73 -6.94
CA VAL A 23 5.35 -1.35 -8.33
C VAL A 23 6.63 -1.29 -9.15
N GLN A 24 6.51 -1.65 -10.43
CA GLN A 24 7.67 -1.79 -11.33
C GLN A 24 7.71 -0.71 -12.42
N SER A 25 6.63 0.07 -12.57
CA SER A 25 6.52 1.05 -13.66
C SER A 25 5.77 2.32 -13.25
N ALA A 26 6.07 3.41 -13.95
CA ALA A 26 5.31 4.65 -13.82
C ALA A 26 3.83 4.48 -14.21
N GLU A 27 3.53 3.60 -15.16
CA GLU A 27 2.15 3.33 -15.59
C GLU A 27 1.32 2.69 -14.45
N GLU A 28 1.90 1.77 -13.68
CA GLU A 28 1.25 1.21 -12.49
C GLU A 28 0.96 2.28 -11.44
N ILE A 29 1.92 3.18 -11.21
CA ILE A 29 1.76 4.29 -10.28
C ILE A 29 0.60 5.20 -10.71
N GLU A 30 0.52 5.56 -11.98
CA GLU A 30 -0.56 6.42 -12.49
C GLU A 30 -1.92 5.74 -12.43
N ARG A 31 -2.00 4.42 -12.70
CA ARG A 31 -3.24 3.66 -12.50
C ARG A 31 -3.69 3.66 -11.03
N LEU A 32 -2.77 3.52 -10.08
CA LEU A 32 -3.09 3.54 -8.65
C LEU A 32 -3.62 4.92 -8.23
N LYS A 33 -2.96 6.00 -8.64
CA LYS A 33 -3.38 7.38 -8.34
C LYS A 33 -4.74 7.73 -8.95
N ALA A 34 -5.06 7.20 -10.13
CA ALA A 34 -6.35 7.42 -10.77
C ALA A 34 -7.51 6.72 -10.03
N ALA A 35 -7.25 5.56 -9.41
CA ALA A 35 -8.26 4.77 -8.72
C ALA A 35 -8.39 5.13 -7.22
N ASN A 36 -7.32 5.59 -6.57
CA ASN A 36 -7.27 5.80 -5.13
C ASN A 36 -6.37 6.98 -4.76
N THR A 37 -6.62 7.59 -3.59
CA THR A 37 -5.62 8.44 -2.96
C THR A 37 -4.40 7.58 -2.60
N THR A 38 -3.26 7.87 -3.25
CA THR A 38 -2.08 7.00 -3.25
C THR A 38 -0.82 7.77 -2.83
N ALA A 39 -0.11 7.27 -1.83
CA ALA A 39 1.24 7.71 -1.48
C ALA A 39 2.29 6.81 -2.15
N VAL A 40 3.26 7.42 -2.83
CA VAL A 40 4.29 6.69 -3.58
C VAL A 40 5.66 7.00 -2.97
N GLY A 41 6.39 5.96 -2.60
CA GLY A 41 7.78 6.05 -2.16
C GLY A 41 8.74 5.42 -3.17
N PHE A 42 9.94 5.99 -3.27
CA PHE A 42 11.02 5.47 -4.09
C PHE A 42 12.22 5.21 -3.19
N PHE A 43 12.70 3.97 -3.18
CA PHE A 43 13.74 3.50 -2.27
C PHE A 43 14.75 2.68 -3.05
N GLN A 44 16.01 2.58 -2.61
CA GLN A 44 16.97 1.69 -3.27
C GLN A 44 16.67 0.22 -2.92
N SER A 45 16.26 -0.06 -1.69
CA SER A 45 15.94 -1.41 -1.22
C SER A 45 14.94 -1.42 -0.07
N GLN A 46 14.43 -2.61 0.25
CA GLN A 46 13.56 -2.84 1.40
C GLN A 46 14.28 -2.73 2.76
N ASP A 47 15.60 -2.69 2.78
CA ASP A 47 16.40 -2.60 4.00
C ASP A 47 16.67 -1.16 4.45
N GLU A 48 16.23 -0.17 3.68
CA GLU A 48 16.33 1.23 4.05
C GLU A 48 15.48 1.55 5.29
N LYS A 49 16.02 2.39 6.16
CA LYS A 49 15.32 2.85 7.37
C LYS A 49 14.06 3.64 7.00
N GLU A 50 14.16 4.41 5.93
CA GLU A 50 13.13 5.24 5.34
C GLU A 50 11.98 4.36 4.86
N TYR A 51 12.28 3.28 4.12
CA TYR A 51 11.27 2.31 3.70
C TYR A 51 10.60 1.62 4.89
N ARG A 52 11.35 1.19 5.91
CA ARG A 52 10.75 0.60 7.13
C ARG A 52 9.79 1.56 7.82
N THR A 53 10.13 2.85 7.86
CA THR A 53 9.27 3.89 8.43
C THR A 53 8.01 4.08 7.58
N PHE A 54 8.18 4.18 6.25
CA PHE A 54 7.08 4.24 5.29
C PHE A 54 6.12 3.05 5.43
N LYS A 55 6.65 1.83 5.52
CA LYS A 55 5.88 0.60 5.74
C LYS A 55 5.16 0.58 7.09
N SER A 56 5.75 1.16 8.14
CA SER A 56 5.09 1.29 9.44
C SER A 56 3.87 2.20 9.36
N VAL A 57 3.99 3.35 8.68
CA VAL A 57 2.86 4.26 8.46
C VAL A 57 1.78 3.60 7.61
N ALA A 58 2.18 2.91 6.54
CA ALA A 58 1.26 2.17 5.68
C ALA A 58 0.43 1.12 6.44
N ASN A 59 1.00 0.46 7.45
CA ASN A 59 0.26 -0.49 8.29
C ASN A 59 -0.78 0.20 9.18
N LEU A 60 -0.50 1.41 9.67
CA LEU A 60 -1.43 2.19 10.51
C LEU A 60 -2.60 2.76 9.69
N MET A 61 -2.37 3.06 8.41
CA MET A 61 -3.33 3.71 7.52
C MET A 61 -4.03 2.73 6.56
N ARG A 62 -4.05 1.43 6.88
CA ARG A 62 -4.67 0.41 6.04
C ARG A 62 -6.15 0.72 5.79
N GLY A 63 -6.53 0.77 4.52
CA GLY A 63 -7.90 1.05 4.10
C GLY A 63 -8.22 2.54 3.90
N GLU A 64 -7.40 3.43 4.46
CA GLU A 64 -7.55 4.89 4.30
C GLU A 64 -6.77 5.42 3.10
N LEU A 65 -5.59 4.85 2.85
CA LEU A 65 -4.68 5.29 1.79
C LEU A 65 -3.97 4.09 1.17
N VAL A 66 -3.75 4.12 -0.15
CA VAL A 66 -2.91 3.15 -0.83
C VAL A 66 -1.46 3.59 -0.74
N PHE A 67 -0.58 2.71 -0.27
CA PHE A 67 0.86 2.93 -0.28
C PHE A 67 1.50 2.07 -1.36
N ALA A 68 2.30 2.70 -2.22
CA ALA A 68 3.08 2.03 -3.26
C ALA A 68 4.57 2.37 -3.09
N ALA A 69 5.43 1.40 -3.37
CA ALA A 69 6.88 1.58 -3.36
C ALA A 69 7.50 1.02 -4.64
N GLN A 70 8.40 1.79 -5.25
CA GLN A 70 9.28 1.31 -6.31
C GLN A 70 10.69 1.20 -5.76
N PHE A 71 11.35 0.07 -6.05
CA PHE A 71 12.73 -0.20 -5.65
C PHE A 71 13.68 -0.19 -6.86
N GLY A 72 14.91 0.28 -6.65
CA GLY A 72 15.96 0.22 -7.68
C GLY A 72 16.97 1.36 -7.58
N GLU A 73 17.98 1.32 -8.45
CA GLU A 73 18.95 2.40 -8.60
C GLU A 73 18.28 3.60 -9.29
N ARG A 74 18.45 4.78 -8.68
CA ARG A 74 17.96 6.06 -9.24
C ARG A 74 18.65 6.42 -10.55
#